data_AF-A0A088DAY9-F1
#
_entry.id   AF-A0A088DAY9-F1
#
_cell.length_a   1.000
_cell.length_b   1.000
_cell.length_c   1.000
_cell.angle_alpha   90.00
_cell.angle_beta   90.00
_cell.angle_gamma   90.00
#
_symmetry.space_group_name_H-M   'P 1'
#
loop_
_entity.id
_entity.type
_entity.pdbx_description
1 polymer ?
#
loop_
_entity_poly.entity_id
_entity_poly.type
_entity_poly.pdbx_seq_one_letter_code
_entity_poly.pdbx_strand_id
1 'polypeptide(L)'
;IYEIVKSEREASQDPVTSLLDTRLVHHNASKWERFDVTPAIMRWIVQGQPNLGFVVEVVHLNNASNVSKRHVRISRSLHQDDASWSRIRPLLVTFGHDGVGHPLHKREKRQAKPKPRKRHKSNCKRHPLYVDFNDVGWNDWIVAPPGYGAFYCHGDCPFPLADHMNSTNHAIVQTLVNSVNSKIPKACCVPTELSPISMLYLDENEKVVLKNYQDMVVE
;
A
#
# COMPACT_ATOMS: atom_id res chain seq x y z
N ILE A 1 -2.52 10.91 -18.09
CA ILE A 1 -1.87 12.02 -17.37
C ILE A 1 -0.38 11.94 -17.65
N TYR A 2 0.24 13.09 -17.87
CA TYR A 2 1.64 13.19 -18.24
C TYR A 2 2.36 14.16 -17.29
N GLU A 3 3.64 13.91 -17.06
CA GLU A 3 4.57 14.88 -16.48
C GLU A 3 5.19 15.73 -17.58
N ILE A 4 5.39 17.02 -17.33
CA ILE A 4 6.22 17.88 -18.18
C ILE A 4 7.69 17.69 -17.78
N VAL A 5 8.49 17.08 -18.66
CA VAL A 5 9.92 16.79 -18.43
C VAL A 5 10.80 17.97 -18.85
N LYS A 6 10.41 18.68 -19.91
CA LYS A 6 11.08 19.92 -20.35
C LYS A 6 10.03 20.94 -20.79
N SER A 7 10.25 22.17 -20.37
CA SER A 7 9.46 23.33 -20.82
C SER A 7 9.69 23.58 -22.31
N GLU A 8 8.68 24.18 -22.94
CA GLU A 8 8.75 24.75 -24.29
C GLU A 8 9.97 25.68 -24.38
N ARG A 9 10.89 25.37 -25.29
CA ARG A 9 12.14 26.14 -25.47
C ARG A 9 11.95 27.30 -26.46
N GLU A 10 10.94 27.23 -27.33
CA GLU A 10 10.57 28.20 -28.37
C GLU A 10 9.06 28.12 -28.65
N ALA A 11 8.42 29.23 -29.05
CA ALA A 11 6.95 29.42 -29.14
C ALA A 11 6.20 28.52 -30.16
N SER A 12 6.81 27.45 -30.65
CA SER A 12 6.27 26.52 -31.65
C SER A 12 6.52 25.05 -31.33
N GLN A 13 7.10 24.71 -30.16
CA GLN A 13 7.40 23.33 -29.78
C GLN A 13 6.63 22.89 -28.55
N ASP A 14 5.77 21.89 -28.72
CA ASP A 14 5.05 21.27 -27.62
C ASP A 14 5.99 20.83 -26.49
N PRO A 15 5.58 20.99 -25.22
CA PRO A 15 6.39 20.58 -24.08
C PRO A 15 6.71 19.09 -24.17
N VAL A 16 7.95 18.72 -23.81
CA VAL A 16 8.34 17.32 -23.76
C VAL A 16 7.64 16.69 -22.56
N THR A 17 6.72 15.78 -22.84
CA THR A 17 5.91 15.11 -21.83
C THR A 17 6.27 13.63 -21.69
N SER A 18 6.07 13.08 -20.48
CA SER A 18 6.23 11.65 -20.20
C SER A 18 4.93 11.11 -19.62
N LEU A 19 4.41 10.03 -20.21
CA LEU A 19 3.18 9.39 -19.74
C LEU A 19 3.41 8.79 -18.35
N LEU A 20 2.57 9.16 -17.39
CA LEU A 20 2.59 8.59 -16.05
C LEU A 20 1.55 7.50 -15.89
N ASP A 21 0.31 7.77 -16.27
CA ASP A 21 -0.81 6.86 -16.03
C ASP A 21 -1.99 7.16 -16.99
N THR A 22 -2.82 6.15 -17.25
CA THR A 22 -3.98 6.21 -18.16
C THR A 22 -5.20 5.53 -17.53
N ARG A 23 -6.40 6.10 -17.75
CA ARG A 23 -7.66 5.52 -17.29
C ARG A 23 -8.72 5.59 -18.37
N LEU A 24 -9.52 4.52 -18.47
CA LEU A 24 -10.74 4.52 -19.25
C LEU A 24 -11.86 5.11 -18.39
N VAL A 25 -12.50 6.16 -18.89
CA VAL A 25 -13.56 6.89 -18.17
C VAL A 25 -14.87 6.82 -18.95
N HIS A 26 -15.98 6.73 -18.23
CA HIS A 26 -17.31 6.81 -18.82
C HIS A 26 -17.81 8.26 -18.75
N HIS A 27 -18.23 8.81 -19.88
CA HIS A 27 -18.70 10.20 -19.99
C HIS A 27 -20.06 10.45 -19.31
N ASN A 28 -20.79 9.39 -18.96
CA ASN A 28 -22.16 9.46 -18.42
C ASN A 28 -22.22 9.72 -16.91
N ALA A 29 -21.08 9.72 -16.21
CA ALA A 29 -21.02 9.91 -14.76
C ALA A 29 -19.97 10.95 -14.37
N SER A 30 -20.37 11.91 -13.53
CA SER A 30 -19.43 12.83 -12.89
C SER A 30 -18.83 12.17 -11.66
N LYS A 31 -17.57 11.76 -11.73
CA LYS A 31 -16.85 11.15 -10.61
C LYS A 31 -15.40 11.62 -10.54
N TRP A 32 -14.82 11.44 -9.36
CA TRP A 32 -13.38 11.62 -9.16
C TRP A 32 -12.61 10.47 -9.78
N GLU A 33 -11.59 10.81 -10.55
CA GLU A 33 -10.61 9.86 -11.06
C GLU A 33 -9.27 10.08 -10.35
N ARG A 34 -8.55 8.98 -10.14
CA ARG A 34 -7.25 8.97 -9.47
C ARG A 34 -6.20 8.45 -10.44
N PHE A 35 -5.09 9.16 -10.51
CA PHE A 35 -3.95 8.78 -11.34
C PHE A 35 -2.72 8.62 -10.46
N ASP A 36 -1.95 7.58 -10.72
CA ASP A 36 -0.66 7.40 -10.07
C ASP A 36 0.36 8.37 -10.68
N VAL A 37 0.82 9.32 -9.87
CA VAL A 37 1.86 10.29 -10.22
C VAL A 37 3.13 10.11 -9.39
N THR A 38 3.21 9.03 -8.61
CA THR A 38 4.34 8.72 -7.72
C THR A 38 5.69 8.80 -8.43
N PRO A 39 5.86 8.29 -9.67
CA PRO A 39 7.14 8.39 -10.37
C PRO A 39 7.62 9.84 -10.58
N ALA A 40 6.70 10.76 -10.92
CA ALA A 40 7.02 12.18 -11.10
C ALA A 40 7.38 12.84 -9.76
N ILE A 41 6.59 12.57 -8.71
CA ILE A 41 6.86 13.10 -7.37
C ILE A 41 8.23 12.65 -6.84
N MET A 42 8.60 11.38 -7.06
CA MET A 42 9.91 10.87 -6.67
C MET A 42 11.05 11.55 -7.43
N ARG A 43 10.87 11.86 -8.73
CA ARG A 43 11.86 12.64 -9.49
C ARG A 43 12.02 14.06 -8.94
N TRP A 44 10.92 14.72 -8.62
CA TRP A 44 10.97 16.09 -8.09
C TRP A 44 11.59 16.16 -6.70
N ILE A 45 11.20 15.26 -5.80
CA ILE A 45 11.61 15.31 -4.40
C ILE A 45 12.96 14.63 -4.18
N VAL A 46 13.17 13.42 -4.73
CA VAL A 46 14.37 12.62 -4.45
C VAL A 46 15.51 12.97 -5.40
N GLN A 47 15.21 13.21 -6.68
CA GLN A 47 16.24 13.49 -7.69
C GLN A 47 16.45 14.99 -7.91
N GLY A 48 15.72 15.86 -7.20
CA GLY A 48 15.86 17.31 -7.27
C GLY A 48 15.48 17.93 -8.62
N GLN A 49 14.68 17.23 -9.43
CA GLN A 49 14.23 17.74 -10.73
C GLN A 49 13.21 18.88 -10.54
N PRO A 50 13.18 19.90 -11.44
CA PRO A 50 12.19 20.96 -11.36
C PRO A 50 10.79 20.42 -11.63
N ASN A 51 9.82 20.85 -10.82
CA ASN A 51 8.40 20.57 -11.07
C ASN A 51 7.88 21.54 -12.13
N LEU A 52 7.62 21.01 -13.33
CA LEU A 52 7.04 21.76 -14.45
C LEU A 52 5.52 21.53 -14.61
N GLY A 53 4.92 20.71 -13.75
CA GLY A 53 3.49 20.43 -13.73
C GLY A 53 3.07 19.16 -14.47
N PHE A 54 1.76 18.93 -14.45
CA PHE A 54 1.11 17.79 -15.10
C PHE A 54 0.23 18.25 -16.26
N VAL A 55 0.13 17.40 -17.29
CA VAL A 55 -0.81 17.56 -18.41
C VAL A 55 -1.83 16.43 -18.36
N VAL A 56 -3.11 16.78 -18.48
CA VAL A 56 -4.20 15.80 -18.58
C VAL A 56 -4.80 15.89 -19.97
N GLU A 57 -4.64 14.81 -20.71
CA GLU A 57 -5.22 14.65 -22.04
C GLU A 57 -6.43 13.70 -21.97
N VAL A 58 -7.45 14.00 -22.76
CA VAL A 58 -8.64 13.17 -22.89
C VAL A 58 -8.77 12.75 -24.34
N VAL A 59 -8.60 11.46 -24.60
CA VAL A 59 -8.72 10.88 -25.94
C VAL A 59 -10.05 10.14 -26.03
N HIS A 60 -10.86 10.50 -27.02
CA HIS A 60 -12.11 9.81 -27.32
C HIS A 60 -11.83 8.59 -28.20
N LEU A 61 -12.26 7.40 -27.76
CA LEU A 61 -12.07 6.15 -28.51
C LEU A 61 -12.90 6.11 -29.82
N ASN A 62 -14.05 6.77 -29.83
CA ASN A 62 -14.89 6.89 -31.03
C ASN A 62 -14.78 8.31 -31.59
N ASN A 63 -14.38 8.42 -32.86
CA ASN A 63 -14.25 9.68 -33.60
C ASN A 63 -15.61 10.33 -33.95
N ALA A 64 -16.64 10.08 -33.13
CA ALA A 64 -17.97 10.64 -33.30
C ALA A 64 -17.93 12.12 -32.87
N SER A 65 -17.89 12.98 -33.87
CA SER A 65 -17.67 14.43 -33.83
C SER A 65 -18.64 15.27 -32.98
N ASN A 66 -19.61 14.65 -32.28
CA ASN A 66 -20.71 15.35 -31.60
C ASN A 66 -20.73 15.21 -30.07
N VAL A 67 -19.74 14.56 -29.44
CA VAL A 67 -19.69 14.52 -27.97
C VAL A 67 -18.96 15.76 -27.44
N SER A 68 -19.63 16.49 -26.54
CA SER A 68 -19.15 17.74 -25.92
C SER A 68 -17.68 17.63 -25.47
N LYS A 69 -16.78 18.42 -26.06
CA LYS A 69 -15.31 18.38 -25.85
C LYS A 69 -14.85 18.78 -24.42
N ARG A 70 -15.75 18.86 -23.44
CA ARG A 70 -15.46 19.34 -22.07
C ARG A 70 -15.89 18.32 -21.02
N HIS A 71 -15.15 17.22 -20.94
CA HIS A 71 -15.40 16.15 -19.96
C HIS A 71 -14.55 16.24 -18.70
N VAL A 72 -13.55 17.13 -18.67
CA VAL A 72 -12.63 17.26 -17.53
C VAL A 72 -12.61 18.69 -17.04
N ARG A 73 -12.91 18.87 -15.75
CA ARG A 73 -12.89 20.16 -15.08
C ARG A 73 -11.56 20.34 -14.35
N ILE A 74 -10.66 21.11 -14.94
CA ILE A 74 -9.32 21.38 -14.38
C ILE A 74 -9.25 22.78 -13.75
N SER A 75 -10.16 23.68 -14.11
CA SER A 75 -10.17 25.09 -13.67
C SER A 75 -11.52 25.55 -13.13
N ARG A 76 -11.45 26.61 -12.30
CA ARG A 76 -12.58 27.34 -11.73
C ARG A 76 -13.38 28.04 -12.82
N SER A 77 -14.71 28.01 -12.74
CA SER A 77 -15.57 28.89 -13.54
C SER A 77 -15.59 30.30 -12.94
N LEU A 78 -15.63 31.33 -13.79
CA LEU A 78 -15.54 32.75 -13.38
C LEU A 78 -16.54 33.14 -12.28
N HIS A 79 -17.75 32.57 -12.30
CA HIS A 79 -18.84 32.88 -11.37
C HIS A 79 -18.98 31.90 -10.20
N GLN A 80 -18.07 30.93 -10.07
CA GLN A 80 -18.14 29.94 -9.00
C GLN A 80 -17.56 30.51 -7.70
N ASP A 81 -18.26 30.39 -6.58
CA ASP A 81 -17.74 30.80 -5.27
C ASP A 81 -16.55 29.94 -4.81
N ASP A 82 -15.69 30.50 -3.97
CA ASP A 82 -14.46 29.82 -3.53
C ASP A 82 -14.73 28.59 -2.66
N ALA A 83 -15.83 28.59 -1.90
CA ALA A 83 -16.18 27.48 -1.03
C ALA A 83 -16.64 26.25 -1.83
N SER A 84 -17.40 26.45 -2.91
CA SER A 84 -17.80 25.36 -3.81
C SER A 84 -16.64 24.89 -4.68
N TRP A 85 -15.76 25.80 -5.16
CA TRP A 85 -14.56 25.43 -5.92
C TRP A 85 -13.59 24.59 -5.08
N SER A 86 -13.39 24.93 -3.81
CA SER A 86 -12.50 24.20 -2.90
C SER A 86 -12.86 22.72 -2.74
N ARG A 87 -14.14 22.36 -2.94
CA ARG A 87 -14.64 20.97 -2.86
C ARG A 87 -14.40 20.16 -4.12
N ILE A 88 -14.15 20.81 -5.27
CA ILE A 88 -14.06 20.15 -6.58
C ILE A 88 -12.76 20.41 -7.34
N ARG A 89 -11.85 21.20 -6.76
CA ARG A 89 -10.54 21.50 -7.37
C ARG A 89 -9.66 20.24 -7.43
N PRO A 90 -8.86 20.05 -8.48
CA PRO A 90 -7.86 18.97 -8.51
C PRO A 90 -6.93 19.03 -7.29
N LEU A 91 -6.64 17.87 -6.72
CA LEU A 91 -5.76 17.74 -5.55
C LEU A 91 -4.61 16.79 -5.87
N LEU A 92 -3.39 17.23 -5.57
CA LEU A 92 -2.25 16.34 -5.44
C LEU A 92 -2.21 15.86 -3.98
N VAL A 93 -2.44 14.57 -3.78
CA VAL A 93 -2.37 13.94 -2.46
C VAL A 93 -1.06 13.17 -2.38
N THR A 94 -0.18 13.58 -1.47
CA THR A 94 1.08 12.89 -1.19
C THR A 94 1.06 12.35 0.24
N PHE A 95 1.57 11.14 0.42
CA PHE A 95 1.79 10.54 1.73
C PHE A 95 3.29 10.58 1.99
N GLY A 96 3.74 11.59 2.73
CA GLY A 96 5.11 11.69 3.20
C GLY A 96 5.28 11.02 4.55
N HIS A 97 6.39 10.33 4.75
CA HIS A 97 6.87 9.95 6.08
C HIS A 97 8.11 10.80 6.36
N ASP A 98 8.04 11.66 7.37
CA ASP A 98 9.15 12.50 7.83
C ASP A 98 10.27 11.69 8.49
N GLY A 99 10.10 10.38 8.67
CA GLY A 99 11.03 9.51 9.39
C GLY A 99 11.11 9.83 10.88
N VAL A 100 10.35 10.82 11.35
CA VAL A 100 10.36 11.33 12.71
C VAL A 100 8.93 11.33 13.21
N GLY A 101 8.44 10.14 13.55
CA GLY A 101 7.15 10.00 14.20
C GLY A 101 7.13 10.69 15.56
N HIS A 102 6.77 11.97 15.61
CA HIS A 102 6.43 12.65 16.86
C HIS A 102 4.99 12.28 17.24
N PRO A 103 4.77 11.69 18.43
CA PRO A 103 3.42 11.39 18.89
C PRO A 103 2.60 12.68 18.99
N LEU A 104 1.52 12.80 18.23
CA LEU A 104 0.64 13.98 18.14
C LEU A 104 -0.07 14.34 19.47
N HIS A 105 0.13 13.55 20.52
CA HIS A 105 -0.27 13.88 21.88
C HIS A 105 0.90 13.74 22.84
N LYS A 106 1.49 14.89 23.22
CA LYS A 106 2.27 15.01 24.44
C LYS A 106 1.31 14.91 25.62
N ARG A 107 0.91 13.68 25.97
CA ARG A 107 0.10 13.40 27.16
C ARG A 107 0.89 13.90 28.36
N GLU A 108 0.34 14.90 29.04
CA GLU A 108 0.89 15.40 30.29
C GLU A 108 1.03 14.21 31.26
N LYS A 109 2.27 13.97 31.69
CA LYS A 109 2.69 12.76 32.38
C LYS A 109 2.13 12.81 33.81
N ARG A 110 0.87 12.43 33.99
CA ARG A 110 0.36 12.09 35.33
C ARG A 110 1.28 11.01 35.87
N GLN A 111 1.94 11.28 37.00
CA GLN A 111 2.86 10.36 37.65
C GLN A 111 2.13 9.05 37.95
N ALA A 112 2.26 8.06 37.06
CA ALA A 112 1.90 6.70 37.36
C ALA A 112 3.12 6.06 38.02
N LYS A 113 2.93 5.59 39.25
CA LYS A 113 3.92 4.78 39.99
C LYS A 113 4.52 3.73 39.06
N PRO A 114 5.85 3.50 39.09
CA PRO A 114 6.50 2.56 38.18
C PRO A 114 5.99 1.16 38.51
N LYS A 115 5.07 0.65 37.67
CA LYS A 115 4.81 -0.79 37.64
C LYS A 115 6.07 -1.47 37.09
N PRO A 116 6.45 -2.63 37.63
CA PRO A 116 7.64 -3.34 37.16
C PRO A 116 7.52 -3.54 35.66
N ARG A 117 8.59 -3.20 34.93
CA ARG A 117 8.72 -3.39 33.48
C ARG A 117 8.49 -4.88 33.19
N LYS A 118 7.25 -5.27 32.91
CA LYS A 118 6.98 -6.52 32.21
C LYS A 118 7.77 -6.42 30.92
N ARG A 119 8.74 -7.33 30.73
CA ARG A 119 9.49 -7.50 29.48
C ARG A 119 8.57 -7.15 28.32
N HIS A 120 8.87 -6.08 27.59
CA HIS A 120 8.09 -5.72 26.42
C HIS A 120 8.13 -6.93 25.48
N LYS A 121 7.04 -7.70 25.44
CA LYS A 121 6.82 -8.62 24.32
C LYS A 121 6.86 -7.73 23.09
N SER A 122 7.71 -8.08 22.13
CA SER A 122 7.81 -7.33 20.89
C SER A 122 6.43 -7.22 20.24
N ASN A 123 6.15 -6.08 19.61
CA ASN A 123 4.96 -5.93 18.80
C ASN A 123 4.89 -7.04 17.74
N CYS A 124 3.68 -7.36 17.30
CA CYS A 124 3.43 -8.29 16.21
C CYS A 124 4.29 -7.93 14.99
N LYS A 125 5.07 -8.90 14.53
CA LYS A 125 5.91 -8.79 13.33
C LYS A 125 6.19 -10.17 12.75
N ARG A 126 6.71 -10.19 11.52
CA ARG A 126 7.27 -11.38 10.89
C ARG A 126 8.61 -11.75 11.51
N HIS A 127 8.83 -13.03 11.72
CA HIS A 127 10.07 -13.60 12.24
C HIS A 127 10.62 -14.64 11.26
N PRO A 128 11.97 -14.76 11.16
CA PRO A 128 12.61 -15.79 10.35
C PRO A 128 12.28 -17.17 10.89
N LEU A 129 11.89 -18.06 9.97
CA LEU A 129 11.77 -19.49 10.18
C LEU A 129 12.15 -20.17 8.88
N TYR A 130 13.14 -21.05 8.96
CA TYR A 130 13.53 -21.93 7.87
C TYR A 130 13.05 -23.34 8.23
N VAL A 131 12.33 -23.97 7.32
CA VAL A 131 11.89 -25.36 7.42
C VAL A 131 12.87 -26.18 6.60
N ASP A 132 13.71 -26.96 7.27
CA ASP A 132 14.55 -27.97 6.64
C ASP A 132 13.76 -29.28 6.58
N PHE A 133 13.61 -29.87 5.39
CA PHE A 133 12.84 -31.10 5.26
C PHE A 133 13.55 -32.33 5.84
N ASN A 134 14.87 -32.27 6.05
CA ASN A 134 15.58 -33.31 6.79
C ASN A 134 15.18 -33.30 8.27
N ASP A 135 15.05 -32.12 8.87
CA ASP A 135 14.69 -31.98 10.30
C ASP A 135 13.27 -32.48 10.59
N VAL A 136 12.37 -32.40 9.60
CA VAL A 136 10.98 -32.87 9.70
C VAL A 136 10.84 -34.35 9.26
N GLY A 137 11.89 -34.95 8.70
CA GLY A 137 11.88 -36.33 8.20
C GLY A 137 11.12 -36.50 6.88
N TRP A 138 11.13 -35.47 6.03
CA TRP A 138 10.45 -35.45 4.73
C TRP A 138 11.41 -35.53 3.53
N ASN A 139 12.71 -35.58 3.79
CA ASN A 139 13.76 -35.71 2.77
C ASN A 139 13.68 -37.00 1.96
N ASP A 140 12.99 -38.03 2.45
CA ASP A 140 12.87 -39.32 1.77
C ASP A 140 11.90 -39.27 0.58
N TRP A 141 10.92 -38.35 0.62
CA TRP A 141 9.91 -38.22 -0.43
C TRP A 141 9.94 -36.86 -1.13
N ILE A 142 10.40 -35.79 -0.47
CA ILE A 142 10.63 -34.48 -1.10
C ILE A 142 12.01 -34.46 -1.74
N VAL A 143 12.05 -34.31 -3.07
CA VAL A 143 13.28 -34.23 -3.86
C VAL A 143 13.83 -32.81 -3.88
N ALA A 144 12.96 -31.80 -4.00
CA ALA A 144 13.36 -30.39 -3.99
C ALA A 144 12.20 -29.44 -3.61
N PRO A 145 12.48 -28.28 -2.98
CA PRO A 145 13.78 -27.85 -2.45
C PRO A 145 14.19 -28.67 -1.20
N PRO A 146 15.43 -28.56 -0.69
CA PRO A 146 15.82 -29.21 0.58
C PRO A 146 15.14 -28.59 1.80
N GLY A 147 14.64 -27.37 1.66
CA GLY A 147 13.94 -26.62 2.68
C GLY A 147 13.57 -25.24 2.16
N TYR A 148 12.81 -24.48 2.94
CA TYR A 148 12.34 -23.17 2.52
C TYR A 148 12.12 -22.20 3.70
N GLY A 149 12.17 -20.90 3.42
CA GLY A 149 11.89 -19.86 4.42
C GLY A 149 10.38 -19.68 4.61
N ALA A 150 9.78 -20.38 5.56
CA ALA A 150 8.36 -20.27 5.86
C ALA A 150 7.99 -18.95 6.56
N PHE A 151 8.88 -18.46 7.42
CA PHE A 151 8.61 -17.34 8.34
C PHE A 151 7.39 -17.58 9.24
N TYR A 152 7.16 -16.72 10.23
CA TYR A 152 5.93 -16.74 11.04
C TYR A 152 5.64 -15.39 11.69
N CYS A 153 4.38 -15.14 12.03
CA CYS A 153 3.96 -13.96 12.77
C CYS A 153 4.01 -14.22 14.27
N HIS A 154 4.66 -13.34 15.02
CA HIS A 154 4.65 -13.40 16.48
C HIS A 154 4.81 -12.03 17.13
N GLY A 155 4.09 -11.84 18.24
CA GLY A 155 4.16 -10.65 19.07
C GLY A 155 2.80 -10.22 19.59
N ASP A 156 2.80 -9.16 20.38
CA ASP A 156 1.58 -8.58 20.92
C ASP A 156 0.99 -7.55 19.93
N CYS A 157 -0.34 -7.48 19.86
CA CYS A 157 -1.09 -6.45 19.15
C CYS A 157 -1.69 -5.45 20.16
N PRO A 158 -0.92 -4.45 20.66
CA PRO A 158 -1.43 -3.45 21.60
C PRO A 158 -2.27 -2.39 20.89
N PHE A 159 -3.10 -1.67 21.65
CA PHE A 159 -3.77 -0.46 21.16
C PHE A 159 -2.84 0.75 21.30
N PRO A 160 -2.72 1.63 20.28
CA PRO A 160 -3.28 1.49 18.93
C PRO A 160 -2.53 0.46 18.09
N LEU A 161 -3.24 -0.24 17.21
CA LEU A 161 -2.61 -1.11 16.22
C LEU A 161 -1.76 -0.26 15.28
N ALA A 162 -0.59 -0.76 14.91
CA ALA A 162 0.29 -0.08 13.96
C ALA A 162 -0.30 -0.12 12.54
N ASP A 163 -0.19 0.99 11.83
CA ASP A 163 -0.84 1.19 10.52
C ASP A 163 -0.38 0.20 9.45
N HIS A 164 0.83 -0.34 9.56
CA HIS A 164 1.41 -1.29 8.60
C HIS A 164 0.87 -2.73 8.75
N MET A 165 0.01 -3.03 9.72
CA MET A 165 -0.49 -4.38 9.97
C MET A 165 -1.74 -4.74 9.15
N ASN A 166 -2.12 -3.95 8.12
CA ASN A 166 -3.29 -4.15 7.25
C ASN A 166 -4.54 -4.66 8.01
N SER A 167 -4.76 -4.12 9.21
CA SER A 167 -5.66 -4.71 10.19
C SER A 167 -7.12 -4.41 9.85
N THR A 168 -8.01 -5.37 10.10
CA THR A 168 -9.45 -5.16 9.92
C THR A 168 -9.98 -4.15 10.93
N ASN A 169 -11.07 -3.45 10.58
CA ASN A 169 -11.79 -2.58 11.52
C ASN A 169 -12.19 -3.34 12.80
N HIS A 170 -12.54 -4.63 12.70
CA HIS A 170 -12.84 -5.48 13.85
C HIS A 170 -11.63 -5.62 14.79
N ALA A 171 -10.43 -5.88 14.25
CA ALA A 171 -9.20 -5.97 15.05
C ALA A 171 -8.88 -4.65 15.75
N ILE A 172 -9.07 -3.51 15.08
CA ILE A 172 -8.88 -2.17 15.67
C ILE A 172 -9.84 -1.95 16.84
N VAL A 173 -11.13 -2.19 16.63
CA VAL A 173 -12.16 -2.03 17.68
C VAL A 173 -11.91 -3.00 18.83
N GLN A 174 -11.64 -4.28 18.55
CA GLN A 174 -11.35 -5.27 19.60
C GLN A 174 -10.16 -4.85 20.47
N THR A 175 -9.10 -4.35 19.84
CA THR A 175 -7.90 -3.93 20.58
C THR A 175 -8.17 -2.64 21.38
N LEU A 176 -8.96 -1.71 20.84
CA LEU A 176 -9.46 -0.55 21.57
C LEU A 176 -10.28 -0.95 22.79
N VAL A 177 -11.25 -1.86 22.65
CA VAL A 177 -12.10 -2.29 23.77
C VAL A 177 -11.29 -3.10 24.79
N ASN A 178 -10.32 -3.91 24.37
CA ASN A 178 -9.36 -4.56 25.28
C ASN A 178 -8.58 -3.53 26.12
N SER A 179 -8.24 -2.37 25.56
CA SER A 179 -7.47 -1.33 26.27
C SER A 179 -8.23 -0.73 27.47
N VAL A 180 -9.56 -0.77 27.44
CA VAL A 180 -10.44 -0.30 28.52
C VAL A 180 -10.99 -1.43 29.40
N ASN A 181 -11.12 -2.64 28.85
CA ASN A 181 -11.64 -3.81 29.55
C ASN A 181 -10.76 -5.04 29.27
N SER A 182 -9.95 -5.41 30.27
CA SER A 182 -9.01 -6.53 30.17
C SER A 182 -9.66 -7.92 30.11
N LYS A 183 -10.99 -8.03 30.25
CA LYS A 183 -11.72 -9.30 30.05
C LYS A 183 -11.84 -9.68 28.57
N ILE A 184 -11.74 -8.70 27.68
CA ILE A 184 -11.82 -8.92 26.23
C ILE A 184 -10.42 -9.29 25.74
N PRO A 185 -10.24 -10.30 24.88
CA PRO A 185 -8.91 -10.65 24.36
C PRO A 185 -8.38 -9.59 23.38
N LYS A 186 -7.05 -9.45 23.33
CA LYS A 186 -6.38 -8.67 22.28
C LYS A 186 -6.58 -9.32 20.91
N ALA A 187 -6.43 -8.55 19.84
CA ALA A 187 -6.33 -9.12 18.49
C ALA A 187 -5.12 -10.06 18.38
N CYS A 188 -5.24 -11.11 17.56
CA CYS A 188 -4.17 -12.06 17.32
C CYS A 188 -3.18 -11.55 16.26
N CYS A 189 -1.91 -11.91 16.40
CA CYS A 189 -0.87 -11.64 15.42
C CYS A 189 -0.87 -12.76 14.37
N VAL A 190 -1.38 -12.47 13.17
CA VAL A 190 -1.56 -13.43 12.08
C VAL A 190 -1.04 -12.84 10.76
N PRO A 191 -0.60 -13.68 9.81
CA PRO A 191 -0.15 -13.21 8.50
C PRO A 191 -1.31 -12.57 7.73
N THR A 192 -1.02 -11.48 7.01
CA THR A 192 -1.99 -10.82 6.11
C THR A 192 -1.78 -11.16 4.64
N GLU A 193 -0.58 -11.63 4.30
CA GLU A 193 -0.18 -12.04 2.95
C GLU A 193 0.64 -13.31 3.05
N LEU A 194 0.36 -14.25 2.15
CA LEU A 194 1.01 -15.54 2.08
C LEU A 194 1.36 -15.85 0.62
N SER A 195 2.53 -16.43 0.40
CA SER A 195 3.01 -16.81 -0.93
C SER A 195 3.16 -18.34 -1.07
N PRO A 196 3.05 -18.87 -2.31
CA PRO A 196 3.18 -20.30 -2.57
C PRO A 196 4.64 -20.75 -2.66
N ILE A 197 4.86 -22.06 -2.54
CA ILE A 197 6.13 -22.71 -2.90
C ILE A 197 5.88 -23.84 -3.91
N SER A 198 6.85 -24.05 -4.81
CA SER A 198 6.89 -25.23 -5.69
C SER A 198 7.65 -26.36 -5.02
N MET A 199 7.05 -27.54 -4.94
CA MET A 199 7.67 -28.74 -4.38
C MET A 199 7.69 -29.87 -5.40
N LEU A 200 8.85 -30.51 -5.53
CA LEU A 200 9.10 -31.72 -6.30
C LEU A 200 9.18 -32.89 -5.33
N TYR A 201 8.31 -33.88 -5.47
CA TYR A 201 8.27 -35.03 -4.57
C TYR A 201 7.94 -36.33 -5.32
N LEU A 202 8.22 -37.47 -4.69
CA LEU A 202 7.84 -38.80 -5.13
C LEU A 202 6.45 -39.16 -4.58
N ASP A 203 5.53 -39.55 -5.45
CA ASP A 203 4.22 -40.07 -5.03
C ASP A 203 4.32 -41.53 -4.54
N GLU A 204 3.19 -42.11 -4.10
CA GLU A 204 3.13 -43.49 -3.60
C GLU A 204 3.58 -44.56 -4.61
N ASN A 205 3.66 -44.21 -5.91
CA ASN A 205 4.12 -45.09 -6.98
C ASN A 205 5.54 -44.74 -7.45
N GLU A 206 6.31 -44.01 -6.63
CA GLU A 206 7.67 -43.53 -6.93
C GLU A 206 7.75 -42.62 -8.17
N LYS A 207 6.63 -42.00 -8.56
CA LYS A 207 6.61 -41.07 -9.68
C LYS A 207 6.95 -39.66 -9.21
N VAL A 208 7.79 -38.99 -9.97
CA VAL A 208 8.16 -37.58 -9.73
C VAL A 208 6.98 -36.67 -10.08
N VAL A 209 6.53 -35.88 -9.09
CA VAL A 209 5.43 -34.91 -9.21
C VAL A 209 5.91 -33.53 -8.80
N LEU A 210 5.69 -32.53 -9.66
CA LEU A 210 5.87 -31.11 -9.34
C LEU A 210 4.52 -30.49 -8.98
N LYS A 211 4.42 -29.85 -7.82
CA LYS A 211 3.18 -29.20 -7.36
C LYS A 211 3.47 -27.88 -6.66
N ASN A 212 2.61 -26.89 -6.90
CA ASN A 212 2.64 -25.61 -6.19
C ASN A 212 1.66 -25.67 -5.01
N TYR A 213 2.19 -25.48 -3.80
CA TYR A 213 1.41 -25.42 -2.56
C TYR A 213 1.21 -23.96 -2.17
N GLN A 214 -0.05 -23.54 -2.07
CA GLN A 214 -0.43 -22.18 -1.68
C GLN A 214 -0.28 -21.99 -0.17
N ASP A 215 -0.17 -20.73 0.24
CA ASP A 215 -0.20 -20.31 1.65
C ASP A 215 0.92 -20.89 2.53
N MET A 216 2.10 -21.10 1.96
CA MET A 216 3.21 -21.79 2.63
C MET A 216 4.23 -20.84 3.27
N VAL A 217 4.34 -19.61 2.77
CA VAL A 217 5.35 -18.62 3.18
C VAL A 217 4.66 -17.34 3.63
N VAL A 218 5.07 -16.80 4.79
CA VAL A 218 4.61 -15.48 5.27
C VAL A 218 5.47 -14.36 4.67
N GLU A 219 4.81 -13.34 4.11
CA GLU A 219 5.43 -12.12 3.55
C GLU A 219 5.58 -10.98 4.57
#